data_AF-A0AAD9G838-F1
#
_entry.id   AF-A0AAD9G838-F1
#
_cell.length_a   1.000
_cell.length_b   1.000
_cell.length_c   1.000
_cell.angle_alpha   90.00
_cell.angle_beta   90.00
_cell.angle_gamma   90.00
#
_symmetry.space_group_name_H-M   'P 1'
#
loop_
_entity.id
_entity.type
_entity.pdbx_description
1 polymer ?
#
loop_
_entity_poly.entity_id
_entity_poly.type
_entity_poly.pdbx_seq_one_letter_code
_entity_poly.pdbx_strand_id
1 'polypeptide(L)'
;MFCNKPDIVVADYSKNAITLVEVGITCQDNLEQVERDKDAKYKALKEEMGNHKMNALTTIEVVPYVMTWDGLVTKRHTECRLKLGVSDRMEEIEG
;
A
#
# COMPACT_ATOMS: atom_id res chain seq x y z
N MET A 1 13.31 18.47 0.50
CA MET A 1 13.44 17.03 0.18
C MET A 1 12.73 16.27 1.29
N PHE A 2 11.39 16.19 1.22
CA PHE A 2 10.61 15.50 2.24
C PHE A 2 10.81 14.01 2.06
N CYS A 3 11.35 13.37 3.09
CA CYS A 3 11.68 11.96 3.12
C CYS A 3 10.45 11.14 2.73
N ASN A 4 10.54 10.35 1.66
CA ASN A 4 9.55 9.35 1.27
C ASN A 4 9.59 8.16 2.23
N LYS A 5 9.37 8.43 3.53
CA LYS A 5 9.29 7.38 4.55
C LYS A 5 7.89 6.75 4.45
N PRO A 6 7.81 5.45 4.21
CA PRO A 6 6.53 4.75 4.18
C PRO A 6 5.87 4.71 5.56
N ASP A 7 4.53 4.64 5.58
CA ASP A 7 3.77 4.57 6.83
C ASP A 7 4.08 3.27 7.60
N ILE A 8 4.09 2.14 6.90
CA ILE A 8 4.42 0.82 7.46
C ILE A 8 5.38 0.10 6.53
N VAL A 9 6.38 -0.57 7.12
CA VAL A 9 7.32 -1.46 6.43
C VAL A 9 7.20 -2.85 7.02
N VAL A 10 6.94 -3.84 6.18
CA VAL A 10 6.93 -5.26 6.56
C VAL A 10 8.09 -5.96 5.85
N ALA A 11 9.01 -6.52 6.63
CA ALA A 11 10.11 -7.34 6.10
C ALA A 11 9.80 -8.82 6.35
N ASP A 12 9.51 -9.55 5.27
CA ASP A 12 9.36 -11.00 5.29
C ASP A 12 10.69 -11.64 4.90
N TYR A 13 11.48 -12.00 5.91
CA TYR A 13 12.78 -12.65 5.71
C TYR A 13 12.66 -14.04 5.08
N SER A 14 11.53 -14.74 5.26
CA SER A 14 11.32 -16.08 4.71
C SER A 14 11.10 -16.04 3.20
N LYS A 15 10.38 -15.02 2.71
CA LYS A 15 10.15 -14.77 1.28
C LYS A 15 11.18 -13.83 0.66
N ASN A 16 12.12 -13.33 1.45
CA ASN A 16 13.05 -12.27 1.07
C ASN A 16 12.32 -11.09 0.40
N ALA A 17 11.23 -10.65 1.02
CA ALA A 17 10.33 -9.64 0.49
C ALA A 17 10.17 -8.46 1.46
N ILE A 18 10.10 -7.25 0.92
CA ILE A 18 9.79 -6.04 1.68
C ILE A 18 8.49 -5.46 1.11
N THR A 19 7.48 -5.32 1.96
CA THR A 19 6.21 -4.68 1.61
C THR A 19 6.14 -3.30 2.27
N LEU A 20 5.96 -2.26 1.45
CA LEU A 20 5.68 -0.91 1.90
C LEU A 20 4.18 -0.68 1.85
N VAL A 21 3.58 -0.32 2.98
CA VAL A 21 2.14 -0.03 3.05
C VAL A 21 1.95 1.45 3.25
N GLU A 22 1.05 2.00 2.45
CA GLU A 22 0.72 3.42 2.39
C GLU A 22 -0.73 3.63 2.70
N VAL A 23 -1.03 4.18 3.87
CA VAL A 23 -2.40 4.33 4.31
C VAL A 23 -2.90 5.72 3.94
N GLY A 24 -4.11 5.80 3.38
CA GLY A 24 -4.78 7.05 3.05
C GLY A 24 -6.21 7.04 3.55
N ILE A 25 -6.53 7.91 4.51
CA ILE A 25 -7.92 8.20 4.89
C ILE A 25 -8.31 9.51 4.20
N THR A 26 -9.35 9.50 3.36
CA THR A 26 -9.75 10.66 2.56
C THR A 26 -11.27 10.79 2.43
N CYS A 27 -11.75 11.87 1.80
CA CYS A 27 -13.16 12.00 1.43
C CYS A 27 -13.46 11.24 0.12
N GLN A 28 -14.73 10.86 -0.08
CA GLN A 28 -15.18 10.08 -1.23
C GLN A 28 -14.76 10.72 -2.58
N ASP A 29 -14.87 12.04 -2.71
CA ASP A 29 -14.54 12.76 -3.95
C ASP A 29 -13.07 12.63 -4.36
N ASN A 30 -12.18 12.42 -3.39
CA ASN A 30 -10.74 12.32 -3.61
C ASN A 30 -10.22 10.88 -3.56
N LEU A 31 -11.08 9.89 -3.30
CA LEU A 31 -10.68 8.52 -3.01
C LEU A 31 -9.84 7.88 -4.13
N GLU A 32 -10.32 7.95 -5.37
CA GLU A 32 -9.58 7.42 -6.52
C GLU A 32 -8.30 8.19 -6.82
N GLN A 33 -8.32 9.52 -6.65
CA GLN A 33 -7.17 10.36 -6.94
C GLN A 33 -6.04 10.09 -5.94
N VAL A 34 -6.35 9.99 -4.65
CA VAL A 34 -5.39 9.66 -3.59
C VAL A 34 -4.78 8.28 -3.80
N GLU A 35 -5.58 7.29 -4.22
CA GLU A 35 -5.07 5.97 -4.57
C GLU A 35 -4.10 6.02 -5.75
N ARG A 36 -4.44 6.75 -6.83
CA ARG A 36 -3.56 6.92 -8.00
C ARG A 36 -2.26 7.64 -7.66
N ASP A 37 -2.34 8.71 -6.86
CA ASP A 37 -1.17 9.50 -6.47
C ASP A 37 -0.21 8.69 -5.60
N LYS A 38 -0.74 7.87 -4.67
CA LYS A 38 0.05 6.93 -3.88
C LYS A 38 0.68 5.86 -4.77
N ASP A 39 -0.07 5.25 -5.69
CA ASP A 39 0.48 4.24 -6.61
C ASP A 39 1.62 4.82 -7.47
N ALA A 40 1.43 6.03 -8.01
CA ALA A 40 2.43 6.72 -8.82
C ALA A 40 3.70 7.09 -8.05
N LYS A 41 3.55 7.68 -6.85
CA LYS A 41 4.68 8.06 -5.97
C LYS A 41 5.54 6.85 -5.63
N TYR A 42 4.92 5.72 -5.33
CA TYR A 42 5.63 4.54 -4.86
C TYR A 42 6.12 3.62 -5.99
N LYS A 43 5.56 3.75 -7.20
CA LYS A 43 6.19 3.20 -8.40
C LYS A 43 7.56 3.81 -8.65
N ALA A 44 7.68 5.14 -8.54
CA ALA A 44 8.98 5.81 -8.62
C ALA A 44 9.93 5.34 -7.51
N LEU A 45 9.44 5.19 -6.28
CA LEU A 45 10.24 4.67 -5.17
C LEU A 45 10.71 3.22 -5.42
N LYS A 46 9.88 2.38 -6.03
CA LYS A 46 10.25 1.01 -6.39
C LYS A 46 11.36 0.98 -7.45
N GLU A 47 11.31 1.88 -8.43
CA GLU A 47 12.37 2.05 -9.43
C GLU A 47 13.67 2.51 -8.78
N GLU A 48 13.61 3.52 -7.90
CA GLU A 48 14.77 4.01 -7.14
C GLU A 48 15.37 2.91 -6.25
N MET A 49 14.54 2.21 -5.46
CA MET A 49 15.01 1.12 -4.60
C MET A 49 15.50 -0.09 -5.40
N GLY A 50 14.97 -0.33 -6.59
CA GLY A 50 15.46 -1.33 -7.53
C GLY A 50 16.95 -1.17 -7.82
N ASN A 51 17.41 0.07 -7.92
CA ASN A 51 18.81 0.42 -8.16
C ASN A 51 19.69 0.32 -6.90
N HIS A 52 19.08 0.31 -5.70
CA HIS A 52 19.76 0.30 -4.40
C HIS A 52 19.56 -0.99 -3.61
N LYS A 53 19.06 -2.07 -4.24
CA LYS A 53 18.82 -3.34 -3.55
C LYS A 53 20.13 -3.92 -3.02
N MET A 54 20.18 -4.20 -1.72
CA MET A 54 21.31 -4.90 -1.09
C MET A 54 21.45 -6.35 -1.58
N ASN A 55 20.35 -6.96 -2.06
CA ASN A 55 20.31 -8.29 -2.63
C ASN A 55 19.41 -8.28 -3.88
N ALA A 56 19.96 -8.72 -5.01
CA ALA A 56 19.24 -8.77 -6.29
C ALA A 56 17.95 -9.63 -6.25
N LEU A 57 17.88 -10.57 -5.31
CA LEU A 57 16.74 -11.46 -5.12
C LEU A 57 15.63 -10.88 -4.24
N THR A 58 15.87 -9.75 -3.56
CA THR A 58 14.85 -9.16 -2.66
C THR A 58 13.73 -8.55 -3.48
N THR A 59 12.49 -8.99 -3.24
CA THR A 59 11.31 -8.42 -3.87
C THR A 59 10.81 -7.23 -3.05
N ILE A 60 10.38 -6.17 -3.75
CA ILE A 60 9.80 -5.00 -3.12
C ILE A 60 8.41 -4.80 -3.69
N GLU A 61 7.42 -4.79 -2.81
CA GLU A 61 6.03 -4.55 -3.13
C GLU A 61 5.55 -3.30 -2.41
N VAL A 62 4.65 -2.55 -3.06
CA VAL A 62 4.02 -1.38 -2.46
C VAL A 62 2.51 -1.56 -2.55
N VAL A 63 1.83 -1.37 -1.42
CA VAL A 63 0.38 -1.53 -1.30
C VAL A 63 -0.23 -0.21 -0.82
N PRO A 64 -0.89 0.57 -1.69
CA PRO A 64 -1.68 1.71 -1.28
C PRO A 64 -3.00 1.22 -0.68
N TYR A 65 -3.22 1.48 0.59
CA TYR A 65 -4.45 1.13 1.30
C TYR A 65 -5.25 2.41 1.58
N VAL A 66 -6.25 2.70 0.73
CA VAL A 66 -7.02 3.93 0.79
C VAL A 66 -8.48 3.63 1.08
N MET A 67 -9.05 4.35 2.05
CA MET A 67 -10.47 4.27 2.41
C MET A 67 -10.98 5.64 2.84
N THR A 68 -12.29 5.79 2.88
CA THR A 68 -12.94 6.92 3.53
C THR A 68 -13.19 6.63 5.02
N TRP A 69 -13.48 7.68 5.78
CA TRP A 69 -13.82 7.57 7.20
C TRP A 69 -15.14 6.83 7.46
N ASP A 70 -16.05 6.78 6.47
CA ASP A 70 -17.31 6.03 6.50
C ASP A 70 -17.20 4.63 5.86
N GLY A 71 -15.98 4.18 5.54
CA GLY A 71 -15.72 2.82 5.08
C GLY A 71 -15.92 2.58 3.57
N LEU A 72 -16.09 3.62 2.76
CA LEU A 72 -16.04 3.49 1.30
C LEU A 72 -14.60 3.21 0.85
N VAL A 73 -14.48 2.27 -0.07
CA VAL A 73 -13.20 1.76 -0.56
C VAL A 73 -13.18 1.76 -2.09
N THR A 74 -11.98 1.76 -2.65
CA THR A 74 -11.79 1.66 -4.11
C THR A 74 -12.01 0.24 -4.60
N LYS A 75 -12.14 0.07 -5.91
CA LYS A 75 -12.21 -1.28 -6.54
C LYS A 75 -10.95 -2.12 -6.30
N ARG A 76 -9.80 -1.48 -6.04
CA ARG A 76 -8.51 -2.15 -5.80
C ARG A 76 -8.33 -2.55 -4.34
N HIS A 77 -9.22 -2.15 -3.44
CA HIS A 77 -9.14 -2.47 -2.01
C HIS A 77 -9.10 -3.98 -1.75
N THR A 78 -9.92 -4.77 -2.45
CA THR A 78 -9.89 -6.24 -2.35
C THR A 78 -8.52 -6.82 -2.72
N GLU A 79 -7.90 -6.32 -3.79
CA GLU A 79 -6.55 -6.76 -4.19
C GLU A 79 -5.51 -6.39 -3.13
N CYS A 80 -5.62 -5.18 -2.56
CA CYS A 80 -4.75 -4.73 -1.49
C CYS A 80 -4.91 -5.59 -0.23
N ARG A 81 -6.14 -5.94 0.17
CA ARG A 81 -6.40 -6.84 1.30
C ARG A 81 -5.78 -8.22 1.08
N LEU A 82 -5.92 -8.77 -0.12
CA LEU A 82 -5.32 -10.06 -0.48
C LEU A 82 -3.80 -10.03 -0.37
N LYS A 83 -3.15 -8.95 -0.84
CA LYS A 83 -1.69 -8.76 -0.71
C LYS A 83 -1.24 -8.66 0.74
N LEU A 84 -2.04 -8.04 1.59
CA LEU A 84 -1.75 -7.87 3.02
C LEU A 84 -2.18 -9.08 3.87
N GLY A 85 -2.92 -10.04 3.31
CA GLY A 85 -3.48 -11.17 4.04
C GLY A 85 -4.56 -10.77 5.06
N VAL A 86 -5.25 -9.64 4.84
CA VAL A 86 -6.31 -9.15 5.73
C VAL A 86 -7.62 -9.85 5.37
N SER A 87 -8.23 -10.56 6.33
CA SER A 87 -9.52 -11.23 6.17
C SER A 87 -10.70 -10.28 6.39
N ASP A 88 -11.87 -10.64 5.86
CA ASP A 88 -13.13 -9.85 5.93
C ASP A 88 -13.66 -9.59 7.35
N ARG A 89 -13.13 -10.27 8.38
CA ARG A 89 -13.56 -10.14 9.79
C ARG A 89 -13.26 -8.79 10.44
N MET A 90 -12.53 -7.89 9.77
CA MET A 90 -12.09 -6.60 10.33
C MET A 90 -12.99 -5.42 9.94
N GLU A 91 -13.92 -5.61 9.00
CA GLU A 91 -14.80 -4.56 8.45
C GLU A 91 -16.25 -5.08 8.43
N GLU A 92 -16.80 -5.46 9.59
CA GLU A 92 -18.26 -5.67 9.70
C GLU A 92 -18.96 -4.33 9.41
N ILE A 93 -19.52 -4.24 8.20
CA ILE A 93 -20.47 -3.19 7.81
C ILE A 93 -21.78 -3.59 8.49
N GLU A 94 -22.07 -3.00 9.64
CA GLU A 94 -23.43 -3.05 10.20
C GLU A 94 -24.38 -2.43 9.16
N GLY A 95 -25.31 -3.26 8.66
CA GLY A 95 -26.35 -2.87 7.71
C GLY A 95 -27.58 -2.26 8.39
#